data_AF-A0A2D6X5B1-F1
#
_entry.id   AF-A0A2D6X5B1-F1
#
_cell.length_a   1.000
_cell.length_b   1.000
_cell.length_c   1.000
_cell.angle_alpha   90.00
_cell.angle_beta   90.00
_cell.angle_gamma   90.00
#
_symmetry.space_group_name_H-M   'P 1'
#
loop_
_entity.id
_entity.type
_entity.pdbx_description
1 polymer ?
#
loop_
_entity_poly.entity_id
_entity_poly.type
_entity_poly.pdbx_seq_one_letter_code
_entity_poly.pdbx_strand_id
1 'polypeptide(L)'
;MADEEHQQHLTLMMTEMVTKMQVLLDKQDELGENISKIKEAVYNPDKGLYARLNKLDARLDNLEVWKNNNAKILWIIVTVGLGLVISAGWQAIF
;
A
#
# COMPACT_ATOMS: atom_id res chain seq x y z
N MET A 1 15.50 41.65 48.36
CA MET A 1 14.91 40.45 48.98
C MET A 1 13.76 39.88 48.13
N ALA A 2 12.52 40.38 48.16
CA ALA A 2 11.42 39.78 47.37
C ALA A 2 11.60 39.85 45.83
N ASP A 3 12.23 40.91 45.33
CA ASP A 3 12.47 41.09 43.89
C ASP A 3 13.61 40.18 43.37
N GLU A 4 14.66 39.98 44.18
CA GLU A 4 15.77 39.07 43.84
C GLU A 4 15.33 37.60 43.79
N GLU A 5 14.45 37.20 44.70
CA GLU A 5 13.88 35.83 44.73
C GLU A 5 13.01 35.57 43.49
N HIS A 6 12.26 36.58 43.04
CA HIS A 6 11.46 36.49 41.81
C HIS A 6 12.33 36.41 40.55
N GLN A 7 13.40 37.19 40.49
CA GLN A 7 14.39 37.12 39.40
C GLN A 7 15.12 35.77 39.35
N GLN A 8 15.45 35.19 40.51
CA GLN A 8 16.05 33.85 40.60
C GLN A 8 15.08 32.76 40.12
N HIS A 9 13.81 32.82 40.55
CA HIS A 9 12.78 31.88 40.11
C HIS A 9 12.55 31.93 38.59
N LEU A 10 12.48 33.13 38.01
CA LEU A 10 12.37 33.32 36.56
C LEU A 10 13.60 32.77 35.82
N THR A 11 14.80 32.97 36.35
CA THR A 11 16.04 32.46 35.75
C THR A 11 16.06 30.92 35.74
N LEU A 12 15.59 30.30 36.84
CA LEU A 12 15.43 28.84 36.94
C LEU A 12 14.44 28.30 35.91
N MET A 13 13.26 28.92 35.80
CA MET A 13 12.25 28.53 34.80
C MET A 13 12.76 28.67 33.37
N MET A 14 13.48 29.75 33.06
CA MET A 14 14.08 29.95 31.74
C MET A 14 15.13 28.89 31.41
N THR A 15 15.97 28.53 32.38
CA THR A 15 16.98 27.48 32.23
C THR A 15 16.33 26.11 31.99
N GLU A 16 15.28 25.80 32.75
CA GLU A 16 14.53 24.56 32.58
C GLU A 16 13.82 24.51 31.22
N MET A 17 13.26 25.64 30.77
CA MET A 17 12.61 25.76 29.47
C MET A 17 13.61 25.56 28.33
N VAL A 18 14.80 26.19 28.40
CA VAL A 18 15.88 25.99 27.41
C VAL A 18 16.30 24.53 27.36
N THR A 19 16.44 23.88 28.51
CA THR A 19 16.78 22.46 28.60
C THR A 19 15.71 21.59 27.93
N LYS A 20 14.42 21.84 28.22
CA LYS A 20 13.30 21.12 27.60
C LYS A 20 13.21 21.36 26.09
N MET A 21 13.48 22.58 25.63
CA MET A 21 13.54 22.90 24.19
C MET A 21 14.64 22.12 23.49
N GLN A 22 15.82 21.99 24.09
CA GLN A 22 16.89 21.19 23.51
C GLN A 22 16.46 19.72 23.35
N VAL A 23 15.83 19.14 24.36
CA VAL A 23 15.30 17.77 24.28
C VAL A 23 14.25 17.62 23.17
N LEU A 24 13.39 18.63 22.98
CA LEU A 24 12.40 18.62 21.89
C LEU A 24 13.05 18.68 20.50
N LEU A 25 14.11 19.47 20.34
CA LEU A 25 14.86 19.55 19.08
C LEU A 25 15.49 18.19 18.75
N ASP A 26 16.18 17.58 19.72
CA ASP A 26 16.81 16.27 19.54
C ASP A 26 15.77 15.20 19.14
N LYS A 27 14.57 15.26 19.74
CA LYS A 27 13.47 14.36 19.39
C LYS A 27 12.84 14.64 18.03
N GLN A 28 12.81 15.89 17.57
CA GLN A 28 12.34 16.21 16.22
C GLN A 28 13.28 15.67 15.15
N ASP A 29 14.58 15.71 15.39
CA ASP A 29 15.57 15.12 14.47
C ASP A 29 15.39 13.60 14.39
N GLU A 30 15.22 12.92 15.54
CA GLU A 30 14.92 11.48 15.60
C GLU A 30 13.61 11.13 14.86
N LEU A 31 12.57 11.95 15.03
CA LEU A 31 11.30 11.79 14.31
C LEU A 31 11.47 11.98 12.81
N GLY A 32 12.28 12.95 12.37
CA GLY A 32 12.60 13.17 10.97
C GLY A 32 13.25 11.94 10.33
N GLU A 33 14.20 11.33 11.03
CA GLU A 33 14.85 10.09 10.58
C GLU A 33 13.85 8.92 10.49
N ASN A 34 13.00 8.76 11.51
CA ASN A 34 11.98 7.72 11.52
C ASN A 34 10.96 7.89 10.40
N ILE A 35 10.52 9.12 10.13
CA ILE A 35 9.62 9.43 9.00
C ILE A 35 10.30 9.12 7.67
N SER A 36 11.59 9.39 7.53
CA SER A 36 12.36 9.04 6.34
C SER A 36 12.34 7.52 6.09
N LYS A 37 12.61 6.72 7.12
CA LYS A 37 12.54 5.24 7.05
C LYS A 37 11.14 4.74 6.67
N ILE A 38 10.09 5.34 7.23
CA ILE A 38 8.70 5.01 6.87
C ILE A 38 8.44 5.35 5.40
N LYS A 39 8.86 6.53 4.94
CA LYS A 39 8.69 6.93 3.54
C LYS A 39 9.39 5.97 2.61
N GLU A 40 10.60 5.51 2.94
CA GLU A 40 11.28 4.49 2.15
C GLU A 40 10.50 3.17 2.15
N ALA A 41 10.09 2.66 3.31
CA ALA A 41 9.33 1.41 3.39
C ALA A 41 7.99 1.45 2.64
N VAL A 42 7.38 2.64 2.52
CA VAL A 42 6.08 2.84 1.85
C VAL A 42 6.25 3.13 0.37
N TYR A 43 7.12 4.08 0.01
CA TYR A 43 7.23 4.67 -1.32
C TYR A 43 8.45 4.23 -2.13
N ASN A 44 9.34 3.39 -1.59
CA ASN A 44 10.45 2.86 -2.38
C ASN A 44 9.87 2.15 -3.64
N PRO A 45 10.31 2.54 -4.85
CA PRO A 45 9.69 2.10 -6.09
C PRO A 45 9.89 0.60 -6.38
N ASP A 46 10.90 -0.02 -5.79
CA ASP A 46 11.22 -1.42 -6.04
C ASP A 46 10.69 -2.34 -4.94
N LYS A 47 10.81 -1.91 -3.68
CA LYS A 47 10.56 -2.74 -2.49
C LYS A 47 9.49 -2.19 -1.57
N GLY A 48 9.06 -0.95 -1.78
CA GLY A 48 8.08 -0.28 -0.95
C GLY A 48 6.71 -0.95 -1.03
N LEU A 49 5.85 -0.63 -0.06
CA LEU A 49 4.50 -1.19 0.01
C LEU A 49 3.70 -0.92 -1.27
N TYR A 50 3.74 0.31 -1.80
CA TYR A 50 3.01 0.66 -3.02
C TYR A 50 3.50 -0.10 -4.26
N ALA A 51 4.81 -0.34 -4.38
CA ALA A 51 5.36 -1.15 -5.47
C ALA A 51 4.80 -2.57 -5.46
N ARG A 52 4.68 -3.17 -4.27
CA ARG A 52 4.12 -4.52 -4.09
C ARG A 52 2.61 -4.56 -4.39
N LEU A 53 1.88 -3.53 -3.98
CA LEU A 53 0.44 -3.41 -4.27
C LEU A 53 0.20 -3.29 -5.77
N ASN A 54 0.91 -2.39 -6.47
CA ASN A 54 0.80 -2.24 -7.92
C ASN A 54 1.12 -3.55 -8.66
N LYS A 55 2.14 -4.30 -8.18
CA LYS A 55 2.48 -5.61 -8.75
C LYS A 55 1.37 -6.64 -8.52
N LEU A 56 0.65 -6.57 -7.41
CA LEU A 56 -0.47 -7.45 -7.13
C LEU A 56 -1.68 -7.08 -8.01
N ASP A 57 -1.98 -5.79 -8.15
CA ASP A 57 -3.05 -5.29 -9.01
C ASP A 57 -2.82 -5.71 -10.48
N ALA A 58 -1.60 -5.54 -10.99
CA ALA A 58 -1.24 -6.00 -12.33
C ALA A 58 -1.42 -7.53 -12.53
N ARG A 59 -1.24 -8.32 -11.47
CA ARG A 59 -1.52 -9.77 -11.51
C ARG A 59 -3.01 -10.06 -11.49
N LEU A 60 -3.80 -9.30 -10.73
CA LEU A 60 -5.25 -9.43 -10.69
C LEU A 60 -5.85 -9.12 -12.07
N ASP A 61 -5.43 -8.03 -12.71
CA ASP A 61 -5.87 -7.64 -14.05
C ASP A 61 -5.60 -8.76 -15.07
N ASN A 62 -4.40 -9.35 -15.04
CA ASN A 62 -4.05 -10.45 -15.92
C ASN A 62 -4.91 -11.70 -15.66
N LEU A 63 -5.17 -12.01 -14.39
CA LEU A 63 -6.04 -13.13 -14.02
C LEU A 63 -7.48 -12.92 -14.49
N GLU A 64 -8.00 -11.70 -14.43
CA GLU A 64 -9.34 -11.37 -14.91
C GLU A 64 -9.44 -11.56 -16.42
N VAL A 65 -8.46 -11.06 -17.18
CA VAL A 65 -8.38 -11.26 -18.63
C VAL A 65 -8.28 -12.74 -18.97
N TRP A 66 -7.42 -13.49 -18.28
CA TRP A 66 -7.28 -14.93 -18.48
C TRP A 66 -8.60 -15.67 -18.23
N LYS A 67 -9.29 -15.37 -17.12
CA LYS A 67 -10.59 -15.96 -16.80
C LYS A 67 -11.62 -15.67 -17.90
N ASN A 68 -11.71 -14.42 -18.35
CA ASN A 68 -12.65 -14.02 -19.39
C ASN A 68 -12.37 -14.74 -20.73
N ASN A 69 -11.10 -14.86 -21.10
CA ASN A 69 -10.69 -15.57 -22.31
C ASN A 69 -10.99 -17.07 -22.23
N ASN A 70 -10.72 -17.71 -21.08
CA ASN A 70 -11.04 -19.13 -20.89
C ASN A 70 -12.55 -19.38 -20.91
N ALA A 71 -13.35 -18.49 -20.31
CA ALA A 71 -14.81 -18.60 -20.37
C ALA A 71 -15.32 -18.54 -21.81
N LYS A 72 -14.79 -17.62 -22.64
CA LYS A 72 -15.12 -17.55 -24.08
C LYS A 72 -14.74 -18.83 -24.82
N ILE A 73 -13.53 -19.35 -24.59
CA ILE A 73 -13.06 -20.59 -25.21
C ILE A 73 -13.95 -21.77 -24.81
N LEU A 74 -14.28 -21.90 -23.53
CA LEU A 74 -15.20 -22.93 -23.03
C LEU A 74 -16.55 -22.86 -23.73
N TRP A 75 -17.12 -21.66 -23.87
CA TRP A 75 -18.38 -21.50 -24.59
C TRP A 75 -18.30 -21.91 -26.05
N ILE A 76 -17.20 -21.61 -26.75
CA ILE A 76 -16.97 -22.07 -28.13
C ILE A 76 -16.92 -23.60 -28.18
N ILE A 77 -16.20 -24.24 -27.27
CA ILE A 77 -16.10 -25.71 -27.22
C ILE A 77 -17.49 -26.32 -26.98
N VAL A 78 -18.27 -25.77 -26.05
CA VAL A 78 -19.62 -26.23 -25.74
C VAL A 78 -20.55 -26.06 -26.95
N THR A 79 -20.54 -24.91 -27.62
CA THR A 79 -21.42 -24.65 -28.77
C THR A 79 -21.06 -25.52 -29.97
N VAL A 80 -19.76 -25.69 -30.26
CA VAL A 80 -19.28 -26.59 -31.31
C VAL A 80 -19.65 -28.03 -30.98
N GLY A 81 -19.42 -28.47 -29.74
CA GLY A 81 -19.77 -29.82 -29.28
C GLY A 81 -21.26 -30.11 -29.44
N LEU A 82 -22.13 -29.19 -29.01
CA LEU A 82 -23.58 -29.32 -29.20
C LEU A 82 -23.98 -29.35 -30.68
N GLY A 83 -23.39 -28.49 -31.51
CA GLY A 83 -23.65 -28.48 -32.96
C GLY A 83 -23.30 -29.82 -33.63
N LEU A 84 -22.16 -30.41 -33.26
CA LEU A 84 -21.75 -31.73 -33.76
C LEU A 84 -22.70 -32.83 -33.31
N VAL A 85 -23.14 -32.83 -32.05
CA VAL A 85 -24.11 -33.81 -31.53
C VAL A 85 -25.43 -33.73 -32.29
N ILE A 86 -25.94 -32.52 -32.55
CA ILE A 86 -27.17 -32.32 -33.34
C ILE A 86 -26.98 -32.81 -34.78
N SER A 87 -25.87 -32.47 -35.43
CA SER A 87 -25.58 -32.90 -36.81
C SER A 87 -25.47 -34.42 -36.93
N ALA A 88 -24.78 -35.07 -35.98
CA ALA A 88 -24.64 -36.52 -35.97
C ALA A 88 -25.99 -37.22 -35.72
N GLY A 89 -26.81 -36.67 -34.80
CA GLY A 89 -28.16 -37.17 -34.54
C GLY A 89 -29.07 -37.03 -35.76
N TRP A 90 -28.96 -35.93 -36.52
CA TRP A 90 -29.72 -35.73 -37.75
C TRP A 90 -29.40 -36.80 -38.81
N GLN A 91 -28.11 -37.03 -39.07
CA GLN A 91 -27.64 -38.05 -40.02
C GLN A 91 -27.96 -39.50 -39.60
N ALA A 92 -28.18 -39.75 -38.31
CA ALA A 92 -28.54 -41.07 -37.81
C ALA A 92 -30.02 -41.40 -38.01
N ILE A 93 -30.89 -40.39 -38.09
CA ILE A 93 -32.35 -40.53 -38.16
C ILE A 93 -32.87 -40.34 -39.59
N PHE A 94 -32.28 -39.45 -40.37
CA PHE A 94 -32.65 -39.12 -41.75
C PHE A 94 -31.53 -39.45 -42.72
#